data_AF-A0AA35Y5K9-F1
#
_entry.id   AF-A0AA35Y5K9-F1
#
_cell.length_a   1.000
_cell.length_b   1.000
_cell.length_c   1.000
_cell.angle_alpha   90.00
_cell.angle_beta   90.00
_cell.angle_gamma   90.00
#
_symmetry.space_group_name_H-M   'P 1'
#
loop_
_entity.id
_entity.type
_entity.pdbx_description
1 polymer ?
#
loop_
_entity_poly.entity_id
_entity_poly.type
_entity_poly.pdbx_seq_one_letter_code
_entity_poly.pdbx_strand_id
1 'polypeptide(L)'
;MVQMWEIRPRNQCFDAIRIYEGYPTMFTIELHHGGRFTKFPGISYIEGKLDHIDLVDMDEFSVHELDEVMLKLGYDVPQSFTTTINCQMEIWSLVLEL
;
A
#
# COMPACT_ATOMS: atom_id res chain seq x y z
N MET A 1 1.29 -2.17 -21.45
CA MET A 1 0.38 -2.51 -20.34
C MET A 1 -0.04 -1.18 -19.72
N VAL A 2 -1.33 -0.98 -19.50
CA VAL A 2 -1.83 0.26 -18.88
C VAL A 2 -1.57 0.13 -17.39
N GLN A 3 -0.95 1.12 -16.77
CA GLN A 3 -0.67 1.11 -15.34
C GLN A 3 -2.00 1.21 -14.57
N MET A 4 -2.34 0.17 -13.81
CA MET A 4 -3.55 0.07 -12.98
C MET A 4 -3.18 0.23 -11.51
N TRP A 5 -2.62 1.39 -11.19
CA TRP A 5 -2.47 1.93 -9.83
C TRP A 5 -1.97 3.38 -9.88
N GLU A 6 -2.31 4.17 -8.87
CA GLU A 6 -1.81 5.54 -8.74
C GLU A 6 -1.44 5.90 -7.29
N ILE A 7 -0.35 6.65 -7.09
CA ILE A 7 -0.04 7.22 -5.78
C ILE A 7 -0.93 8.45 -5.59
N ARG A 8 -1.81 8.40 -4.60
CA ARG A 8 -2.73 9.49 -4.30
C ARG A 8 -1.95 10.74 -3.88
N PRO A 9 -2.16 11.90 -4.53
CA PRO A 9 -1.71 13.18 -4.01
C PRO A 9 -2.27 13.45 -2.60
N ARG A 10 -1.42 13.94 -1.69
CA ARG A 10 -1.74 14.07 -0.24
C ARG A 10 -2.98 14.91 0.11
N ASN A 11 -3.45 15.76 -0.80
CA ASN A 11 -4.61 16.63 -0.60
C ASN A 11 -5.80 16.28 -1.51
N GLN A 12 -5.74 15.13 -2.19
CA GLN A 12 -6.82 14.68 -3.05
C GLN A 12 -7.90 13.97 -2.23
N CYS A 13 -9.14 14.40 -2.39
CA CYS A 13 -10.29 13.65 -1.89
C CYS A 13 -10.46 12.38 -2.73
N PHE A 14 -10.67 11.24 -2.06
CA PHE A 14 -10.87 9.96 -2.71
C PHE A 14 -12.10 9.27 -2.11
N ASP A 15 -13.14 9.13 -2.93
CA ASP A 15 -14.38 8.46 -2.55
C ASP A 15 -14.32 7.00 -3.01
N ALA A 16 -13.71 6.15 -2.19
CA ALA A 16 -13.50 4.74 -2.52
C ALA A 16 -14.82 4.00 -2.80
N ILE A 17 -15.92 4.37 -2.12
CA ILE A 17 -17.23 3.75 -2.32
C ILE A 17 -17.71 3.99 -3.74
N ARG A 18 -17.66 5.23 -4.20
CA ARG A 18 -18.09 5.61 -5.54
C ARG A 18 -17.12 5.11 -6.62
N ILE A 19 -15.82 5.16 -6.36
CA ILE A 19 -14.79 4.81 -7.36
C ILE A 19 -14.77 3.30 -7.61
N TYR A 20 -14.92 2.49 -6.55
CA TYR A 20 -14.89 1.03 -6.65
C TYR A 20 -16.27 0.40 -6.81
N GLU A 21 -17.33 1.21 -6.97
CA GLU A 21 -18.67 0.71 -7.25
C GLU A 21 -18.66 -0.12 -8.54
N GLY A 22 -18.99 -1.41 -8.43
CA GLY A 22 -18.97 -2.35 -9.56
C GLY A 22 -17.62 -3.00 -9.87
N TYR A 23 -16.57 -2.70 -9.10
CA TYR A 23 -15.23 -3.27 -9.25
C TYR A 23 -14.77 -4.01 -7.97
N PRO A 24 -15.20 -5.26 -7.75
CA PRO A 24 -14.98 -5.97 -6.49
C PRO A 24 -13.52 -6.38 -6.21
N THR A 25 -12.67 -6.37 -7.24
CA THR A 25 -11.23 -6.69 -7.16
C THR A 25 -10.37 -5.47 -6.89
N MET A 26 -10.95 -4.26 -6.94
CA MET A 26 -10.23 -3.00 -6.78
C MET A 26 -10.16 -2.57 -5.32
N PHE A 27 -9.00 -2.08 -4.89
CA PHE A 27 -8.77 -1.60 -3.54
C PHE A 27 -7.71 -0.49 -3.48
N THR A 28 -7.60 0.11 -2.29
CA THR A 28 -6.55 1.06 -1.94
C THR A 28 -5.57 0.40 -0.96
N ILE A 29 -4.28 0.61 -1.16
CA ILE A 29 -3.23 0.25 -0.19
C ILE A 29 -2.85 1.49 0.62
N GLU A 30 -2.88 1.35 1.95
CA GLU A 30 -2.24 2.28 2.88
C GLU A 30 -0.77 1.87 3.11
N LEU A 31 0.16 2.63 2.53
CA LEU A 31 1.59 2.31 2.59
C LEU A 31 2.29 3.16 3.65
N HIS A 32 2.72 2.51 4.73
CA HIS A 32 3.59 3.10 5.74
C HIS A 32 5.07 2.87 5.41
N HIS A 33 5.85 3.94 5.24
CA HIS A 33 7.27 3.84 4.82
C HIS A 33 8.18 4.92 5.43
N GLY A 34 9.50 4.71 5.38
CA GLY A 34 10.50 5.66 5.87
C GLY A 34 10.59 5.83 7.40
N GLY A 35 9.79 5.10 8.17
CA GLY A 35 9.80 5.09 9.63
C GLY A 35 10.43 3.81 10.21
N ARG A 36 10.07 3.51 11.46
CA ARG A 36 10.52 2.29 12.16
C ARG A 36 9.45 1.77 13.11
N PHE A 37 9.54 0.48 13.44
CA PHE A 37 8.76 -0.11 14.51
C PHE A 37 9.38 0.17 15.89
N THR A 38 8.54 0.39 16.90
CA THR A 38 8.96 0.40 18.31
C THR A 38 9.30 -1.01 18.79
N LYS A 39 10.03 -1.11 19.91
CA LYS A 39 10.35 -2.41 20.53
C LYS A 39 9.14 -2.95 21.30
N PHE A 40 9.04 -4.28 21.39
CA PHE A 40 8.05 -4.95 22.24
C PHE A 40 8.22 -4.58 23.74
N PRO A 41 7.14 -4.52 24.54
CA PRO A 41 5.71 -4.64 24.15
C PRO A 41 5.13 -3.34 23.59
N GLY A 42 4.03 -3.45 22.82
CA GLY A 42 3.37 -2.29 22.21
C GLY A 42 4.05 -1.81 20.93
N ILE A 43 4.18 -2.70 19.95
CA ILE A 43 4.78 -2.40 18.64
C ILE A 43 3.90 -1.40 17.91
N SER A 44 4.50 -0.31 17.43
CA SER A 44 3.85 0.73 16.65
C SER A 44 4.82 1.24 15.59
N TYR A 45 4.31 1.65 14.44
CA TYR A 45 5.11 2.28 13.40
C TYR A 45 5.18 3.78 13.63
N ILE A 46 6.38 4.32 13.84
CA ILE A 46 6.61 5.73 14.20
C ILE A 46 7.56 6.41 13.23
N GLU A 47 7.46 7.74 13.17
CA GLU A 47 8.30 8.62 12.34
C GLU A 47 8.27 8.30 10.83
N GLY A 48 7.26 7.54 10.40
CA GLY A 48 7.05 7.21 9.00
C GLY A 48 6.20 8.21 8.25
N LYS A 49 6.16 8.02 6.94
CA LYS A 49 5.19 8.61 6.02
C LYS A 49 4.07 7.60 5.76
N LEU A 50 2.89 8.13 5.46
CA LEU A 50 1.75 7.38 4.96
C LEU A 50 1.41 7.97 3.60
N ASP A 51 1.38 7.12 2.58
CA ASP A 51 0.91 7.44 1.24
C ASP A 51 -0.11 6.36 0.83
N HIS A 52 -1.07 6.72 -0.04
CA HIS A 52 -2.12 5.81 -0.50
C HIS A 52 -1.86 5.42 -1.95
N ILE A 53 -2.06 4.15 -2.28
CA ILE A 53 -1.98 3.63 -3.64
C ILE A 53 -3.39 3.20 -4.03
N ASP A 54 -4.00 3.90 -4.97
CA ASP A 54 -5.37 3.69 -5.43
C ASP A 54 -5.44 2.91 -6.72
N LEU A 55 -6.65 2.44 -7.07
CA LEU A 55 -6.95 1.73 -8.31
C LEU A 55 -6.16 0.42 -8.45
N VAL A 56 -5.84 -0.21 -7.32
CA VAL A 56 -5.09 -1.45 -7.27
C VAL A 56 -6.04 -2.61 -7.54
N ASP A 57 -5.75 -3.42 -8.56
CA ASP A 57 -6.49 -4.65 -8.81
C ASP A 57 -5.79 -5.85 -8.14
N MET A 58 -6.56 -6.66 -7.41
CA MET A 58 -6.07 -7.84 -6.68
C MET A 58 -5.42 -8.90 -7.56
N ASP A 59 -5.89 -9.06 -8.80
CA ASP A 59 -5.40 -10.08 -9.71
C ASP A 59 -4.16 -9.61 -10.49
N GLU A 60 -3.96 -8.29 -10.61
CA GLU A 60 -2.86 -7.72 -11.41
C GLU A 60 -1.71 -7.14 -10.58
N PHE A 61 -1.94 -6.69 -9.34
CA PHE A 61 -0.91 -6.02 -8.55
C PHE A 61 0.08 -7.02 -7.94
N SER A 62 1.36 -6.86 -8.26
CA SER A 62 2.45 -7.72 -7.78
C SER A 62 3.54 -6.93 -7.06
N VAL A 63 4.56 -7.64 -6.59
CA VAL A 63 5.75 -7.04 -5.99
C VAL A 63 6.51 -6.12 -6.96
N HIS A 64 6.41 -6.33 -8.27
CA HIS A 64 7.06 -5.47 -9.26
C HIS A 64 6.41 -4.09 -9.30
N GLU A 65 5.08 -4.02 -9.26
CA GLU A 65 4.35 -2.76 -9.15
C GLU A 65 4.67 -2.06 -7.83
N LEU A 66 4.82 -2.81 -6.72
CA LEU A 66 5.24 -2.24 -5.45
C LEU A 66 6.66 -1.66 -5.50
N ASP A 67 7.60 -2.33 -6.17
CA ASP A 67 8.95 -1.80 -6.38
C ASP A 67 8.91 -0.51 -7.21
N GLU A 68 8.08 -0.45 -8.25
CA GLU A 68 7.84 0.79 -9.00
C GLU A 68 7.23 1.91 -8.13
N VAL A 69 6.30 1.59 -7.23
CA VAL A 69 5.78 2.55 -6.25
C VAL A 69 6.90 3.10 -5.38
N MET A 70 7.76 2.23 -4.84
CA MET A 70 8.88 2.65 -3.99
C MET A 70 9.88 3.53 -4.74
N LEU A 71 10.16 3.23 -6.02
CA LEU A 71 10.96 4.09 -6.89
C LEU A 71 10.31 5.46 -7.10
N LYS A 72 9.00 5.51 -7.37
CA LYS A 72 8.25 6.78 -7.54
C LYS A 72 8.22 7.61 -6.25
N LEU A 73 8.25 6.96 -5.09
CA LEU A 73 8.38 7.62 -3.77
C LEU A 73 9.82 8.10 -3.47
N GLY A 74 10.78 7.82 -4.35
CA GLY A 74 12.16 8.28 -4.26
C GLY A 74 13.09 7.35 -3.46
N TYR A 75 12.73 6.08 -3.30
CA TYR A 75 13.61 5.08 -2.70
C TYR A 75 14.42 4.36 -3.77
N ASP A 76 15.71 4.16 -3.52
CA ASP A 76 16.51 3.24 -4.30
C ASP A 76 16.12 1.81 -3.92
N VAL A 77 15.57 1.04 -4.86
CA VAL A 77 15.25 -0.37 -4.64
C VAL A 77 16.48 -1.20 -5.04
N PRO A 78 17.29 -1.73 -4.09
CA PRO A 78 18.38 -2.62 -4.46
C PRO A 78 17.81 -3.90 -5.06
N GLN A 79 18.37 -4.35 -6.19
CA GLN A 79 17.93 -5.51 -6.99
C GLN A 79 17.89 -6.87 -6.24
N SER A 80 18.21 -6.89 -4.95
CA SER A 80 18.36 -8.13 -4.19
C SER A 80 18.01 -7.98 -2.70
N PHE A 81 16.99 -7.24 -2.32
CA PHE A 81 16.38 -7.47 -1.01
C PHE A 81 14.88 -7.31 -1.12
N THR A 82 14.21 -8.45 -1.00
CA THR A 82 12.87 -8.58 -0.43
C THR A 82 12.57 -7.34 0.42
N THR A 83 11.75 -6.42 -0.11
CA THR A 83 10.91 -5.57 0.72
C THR A 83 10.14 -6.58 1.55
N THR A 84 10.71 -6.91 2.70
CA THR A 84 10.08 -7.77 3.67
C THR A 84 8.76 -7.07 3.88
N ILE A 85 7.73 -7.74 3.40
CA ILE A 85 6.33 -7.59 3.74
C ILE A 85 6.26 -7.81 5.27
N ASN A 86 6.87 -6.89 6.02
CA ASN A 86 6.36 -6.31 7.25
C ASN A 86 5.48 -5.09 6.88
N CYS A 87 5.20 -4.87 5.58
CA CYS A 87 3.80 -4.72 5.18
C CYS A 87 3.08 -6.00 5.61
N GLN A 88 2.80 -6.18 6.90
CA GLN A 88 1.61 -6.95 7.24
C GLN A 88 0.52 -6.24 6.43
N MET A 89 0.15 -6.83 5.30
CA MET A 89 -1.11 -6.53 4.64
C MET A 89 -2.11 -6.80 5.76
N GLU A 90 -2.50 -5.76 6.51
CA GLU A 90 -3.67 -5.83 7.35
C GLU A 90 -4.89 -5.83 6.44
N ILE A 91 -5.03 -6.95 5.72
CA ILE A 91 -6.30 -7.59 5.38
C ILE A 91 -7.04 -8.02 6.67
N TRP A 92 -6.48 -7.74 7.86
CA TRP A 92 -6.93 -8.12 9.19
C TRP A 92 -8.06 -7.26 9.78
N SER A 93 -8.76 -6.43 9.01
CA SER A 93 -10.03 -5.84 9.48
C SER A 93 -11.29 -6.34 8.76
N LEU A 94 -11.19 -7.21 7.74
CA LEU A 94 -12.38 -7.71 7.03
C LEU A 94 -12.52 -9.24 6.95
N VAL A 95 -11.71 -10.01 7.69
CA VAL A 95 -11.93 -11.45 7.91
C VAL A 95 -12.33 -11.74 9.37
N LEU A 96 -12.94 -10.78 10.08
CA LEU A 96 -13.40 -10.99 11.46
C LEU A 96 -14.84 -10.58 11.75
N GLU A 97 -15.70 -10.51 10.74
CA GLU A 97 -17.16 -10.66 10.91
C GLU A 97 -17.76 -11.39 9.70
N LEU A 98 -17.55 -12.72 9.64
CA LEU A 98 -18.52 -13.78 9.26
C LEU A 98 -17.82 -15.16 9.27
#